data_AF-A0A9W8TF75-F1
#
_entry.id   AF-A0A9W8TF75-F1
#
_cell.length_a   1.000
_cell.length_b   1.000
_cell.length_c   1.000
_cell.angle_alpha   90.00
_cell.angle_beta   90.00
_cell.angle_gamma   90.00
#
_symmetry.space_group_name_H-M   'P 1'
#
loop_
_entity.id
_entity.type
_entity.pdbx_description
1 polymer ?
#
loop_
_entity_poly.entity_id
_entity_poly.type
_entity_poly.pdbx_seq_one_letter_code
_entity_poly.pdbx_strand_id
1 'polypeptide(L)'
;MKACFAILLPLVSAVAVNVPRGLPEGYDLAGELEVIGPLENGGKNITLKGTAETVIAQIREANPDFELEDIENVEPEETKRDLIIEARAHATHHFCRAGKIGHWGGGEASRDQIAREIGYLRSIGGRTCGVNARSCVRISCSNNAGIWWCNDNNHHVGEKCNDLANLAQIAVYKCERHVKATCWFGHPVCYDCGCRPIDEWVVWGQQFSSLNHNVIVTVDKC
;
A
#
# COMPACT_ATOMS: atom_id res chain seq x y z
N MET A 1 -24.13 -22.73 -54.99
CA MET A 1 -22.86 -22.84 -54.23
C MET A 1 -22.69 -21.56 -53.43
N LYS A 2 -22.88 -21.59 -52.10
CA LYS A 2 -22.65 -20.46 -51.19
C LYS A 2 -21.45 -20.81 -50.32
N ALA A 3 -20.36 -20.06 -50.44
CA ALA A 3 -19.18 -20.21 -49.60
C ALA A 3 -19.42 -19.49 -48.27
N CYS A 4 -19.35 -20.23 -47.16
CA CYS A 4 -19.36 -19.67 -45.80
C CYS A 4 -17.91 -19.33 -45.42
N PHE A 5 -17.60 -18.04 -45.26
CA PHE A 5 -16.35 -17.59 -44.67
C PHE A 5 -16.47 -17.64 -43.14
N ALA A 6 -15.71 -18.53 -42.51
CA ALA A 6 -15.57 -18.56 -41.05
C ALA A 6 -14.51 -17.54 -40.62
N ILE A 7 -14.92 -16.52 -39.88
CA ILE A 7 -14.03 -15.53 -39.27
C ILE A 7 -13.51 -16.14 -37.96
N LEU A 8 -12.21 -16.45 -37.91
CA LEU A 8 -11.50 -16.84 -36.69
C LEU A 8 -11.23 -15.58 -35.86
N LEU A 9 -11.94 -15.40 -34.74
CA LEU A 9 -11.58 -14.42 -33.71
C LEU A 9 -10.43 -14.97 -32.85
N PRO A 10 -9.39 -14.17 -32.57
CA PRO A 10 -8.32 -14.59 -31.67
C PRO A 10 -8.86 -14.70 -30.24
N LEU A 11 -8.56 -15.82 -29.58
CA LEU A 11 -8.75 -15.98 -28.14
C LEU A 11 -7.82 -15.00 -27.42
N VAL A 12 -8.39 -13.94 -26.85
CA VAL A 12 -7.69 -13.13 -25.86
C VAL A 12 -7.71 -13.93 -24.55
N SER A 13 -6.58 -14.52 -24.18
CA SER A 13 -6.44 -15.13 -22.85
C SER A 13 -6.61 -14.05 -21.80
N ALA A 14 -7.69 -14.14 -21.03
CA ALA A 14 -7.89 -13.29 -19.86
C ALA A 14 -6.77 -13.59 -18.85
N VAL A 15 -5.93 -12.59 -18.58
CA VAL A 15 -4.98 -12.63 -17.47
C VAL A 15 -5.81 -12.59 -16.19
N ALA A 16 -5.79 -13.67 -15.42
CA ALA A 16 -6.44 -13.71 -14.12
C ALA A 16 -5.71 -12.76 -13.17
N VAL A 17 -6.28 -11.58 -12.93
CA VAL A 17 -5.84 -10.69 -11.86
C VAL A 17 -6.17 -11.39 -10.54
N ASN A 18 -5.14 -11.76 -9.77
CA ASN A 18 -5.34 -12.27 -8.41
C ASN A 18 -5.91 -11.14 -7.56
N VAL A 19 -7.22 -11.14 -7.40
CA VAL A 19 -7.96 -10.24 -6.53
C VAL A 19 -7.66 -10.60 -5.08
N PRO A 20 -6.94 -9.78 -4.28
CA PRO A 20 -6.82 -10.02 -2.85
C PRO A 20 -8.21 -10.05 -2.22
N ARG A 21 -8.55 -11.18 -1.60
CA ARG A 21 -9.83 -11.40 -0.94
C ARG A 21 -9.89 -10.53 0.31
N GLY A 22 -10.63 -9.43 0.25
CA GLY A 22 -10.99 -8.68 1.45
C GLY A 22 -11.36 -7.22 1.26
N LEU A 23 -11.38 -6.65 0.05
CA LEU A 23 -11.89 -5.28 -0.07
C LEU A 23 -13.35 -5.18 0.46
N PRO A 24 -13.71 -4.06 1.14
CA PRO A 24 -15.08 -3.83 1.56
C PRO A 24 -16.06 -3.93 0.39
N GLU A 25 -17.30 -4.35 0.66
CA GLU A 25 -18.35 -4.45 -0.34
C GLU A 25 -18.58 -3.08 -1.02
N GLY A 26 -18.49 -3.03 -2.36
CA GLY A 26 -18.69 -1.81 -3.16
C GLY A 26 -17.44 -1.18 -3.78
N TYR A 27 -16.25 -1.76 -3.63
CA TYR A 27 -15.03 -1.34 -4.32
C TYR A 27 -14.67 -2.29 -5.45
N ASP A 28 -14.43 -1.75 -6.65
CA ASP A 28 -13.69 -2.46 -7.70
C ASP A 28 -12.19 -2.43 -7.36
N LEU A 29 -11.45 -3.53 -7.61
CA LEU A 29 -9.98 -3.51 -7.63
C LEU A 29 -9.53 -2.67 -8.81
N ALA A 30 -9.48 -1.35 -8.64
CA ALA A 30 -9.22 -0.46 -9.75
C ALA A 30 -7.72 -0.26 -9.94
N GLY A 31 -7.16 -0.99 -10.90
CA GLY A 31 -5.89 -0.64 -11.51
C GLY A 31 -4.70 -0.57 -10.56
N GLU A 32 -3.68 0.13 -11.01
CA GLU A 32 -2.41 0.29 -10.31
C GLU A 32 -2.31 1.70 -9.74
N LEU A 33 -1.57 1.86 -8.64
CA LEU A 33 -1.19 3.18 -8.14
C LEU A 33 -0.47 3.94 -9.26
N GLU A 34 -0.93 5.16 -9.54
CA GLU A 34 -0.28 6.05 -10.50
C GLU A 34 0.74 6.90 -9.76
N VAL A 35 1.95 7.04 -10.29
CA VAL A 35 2.97 7.95 -9.75
C VAL A 35 3.35 8.95 -10.84
N ILE A 36 3.06 10.21 -10.56
CA ILE A 36 3.15 11.33 -11.51
C ILE A 36 4.19 12.32 -11.02
N GLY A 37 5.18 12.60 -11.86
CA GLY A 37 6.19 13.61 -11.59
C GLY A 37 7.39 13.48 -12.53
N PRO A 38 8.36 14.39 -12.43
CA PRO A 38 9.56 14.31 -13.23
C PRO A 38 10.55 13.29 -12.63
N LEU A 39 11.36 12.65 -13.48
CA LEU A 39 12.45 11.77 -13.02
C LEU A 39 13.70 12.55 -12.58
N GLU A 40 13.87 13.75 -13.12
CA GLU A 40 15.00 14.65 -12.89
C GLU A 40 14.50 16.05 -12.54
N ASN A 41 15.32 16.85 -11.87
CA ASN A 41 14.96 18.23 -11.50
C ASN A 41 14.66 19.08 -12.75
N GLY A 42 13.43 19.61 -12.82
CA GLY A 42 12.97 20.42 -13.97
C GLY A 42 12.58 19.60 -15.21
N GLY A 43 12.58 18.27 -15.14
CA GLY A 43 12.15 17.40 -16.22
C GLY A 43 10.64 17.47 -16.50
N LYS A 44 10.20 16.81 -17.58
CA LYS A 44 8.76 16.65 -17.88
C LYS A 44 8.14 15.62 -16.94
N ASN A 45 6.88 15.84 -16.57
CA ASN A 45 6.12 14.84 -15.83
C ASN A 45 5.87 13.61 -16.69
N ILE A 46 6.14 12.44 -16.11
CA ILE A 46 5.72 11.15 -16.62
C ILE A 46 4.75 10.50 -15.65
N THR A 47 4.06 9.45 -16.10
CA THR A 47 3.18 8.64 -15.26
C THR A 47 3.71 7.21 -15.26
N LEU A 48 4.12 6.75 -14.09
CA LEU A 48 4.48 5.36 -13.82
C LEU A 48 3.31 4.66 -13.12
N LYS A 49 3.20 3.35 -13.29
CA LYS A 49 2.12 2.55 -12.71
C LYS A 49 2.69 1.30 -12.05
N GLY A 50 2.14 0.94 -10.90
CA GLY A 50 2.50 -0.26 -10.15
C GLY A 50 2.57 0.00 -8.65
N THR A 51 3.03 -0.97 -7.87
CA THR A 51 3.36 -0.76 -6.45
C THR A 51 4.57 0.16 -6.28
N ALA A 52 4.83 0.64 -5.06
CA ALA A 52 5.95 1.51 -4.76
C ALA A 52 7.28 0.88 -5.18
N GLU A 53 7.49 -0.40 -4.92
CA GLU A 53 8.67 -1.17 -5.30
C GLU A 53 8.82 -1.26 -6.83
N THR A 54 7.70 -1.51 -7.54
CA THR A 54 7.68 -1.59 -9.01
C THR A 54 7.96 -0.23 -9.65
N VAL A 55 7.37 0.84 -9.10
CA VAL A 55 7.60 2.21 -9.56
C VAL A 55 9.05 2.61 -9.33
N ILE A 56 9.63 2.28 -8.17
CA ILE A 56 11.04 2.54 -7.88
C ILE A 56 11.96 1.81 -8.86
N ALA A 57 11.63 0.56 -9.23
CA ALA A 57 12.38 -0.16 -10.25
C ALA A 57 12.32 0.56 -11.61
N GLN A 58 11.14 1.04 -12.02
CA GLN A 58 10.97 1.83 -13.25
C GLN A 58 11.75 3.15 -13.20
N ILE A 59 11.75 3.84 -12.05
CA ILE A 59 12.53 5.07 -11.85
C ILE A 59 14.02 4.78 -12.02
N ARG A 60 14.55 3.71 -11.42
CA ARG A 60 15.97 3.32 -11.53
C ARG A 60 16.38 2.93 -12.94
N GLU A 61 15.50 2.24 -13.66
CA GLU A 61 15.74 1.88 -15.05
C GLU A 61 15.84 3.12 -15.95
N ALA A 62 14.99 4.12 -15.71
CA ALA A 62 14.95 5.35 -16.50
C ALA A 62 15.90 6.46 -16.01
N ASN A 63 16.32 6.41 -14.75
CA ASN A 63 17.26 7.33 -14.10
C ASN A 63 18.26 6.52 -13.24
N PRO A 64 19.37 6.04 -13.82
CA PRO A 64 20.37 5.24 -13.11
C PRO A 64 21.04 5.96 -11.93
N ASP A 65 21.04 7.29 -11.91
CA ASP A 65 21.58 8.12 -10.82
C ASP A 65 20.58 8.28 -9.66
N PHE A 66 19.39 7.66 -9.77
CA PHE A 66 18.41 7.65 -8.68
C PHE A 66 18.89 6.78 -7.52
N GLU A 67 19.29 7.45 -6.44
CA GLU A 67 19.56 6.83 -5.16
C GLU A 67 18.29 6.81 -4.31
N LEU A 68 18.01 5.65 -3.69
CA LEU A 68 17.01 5.60 -2.63
C LEU A 68 17.64 6.28 -1.42
N GLU A 69 16.91 7.24 -0.83
CA GLU A 69 17.21 7.61 0.56
C GLU A 69 17.22 6.34 1.41
N ASP A 70 18.28 6.14 2.19
CA ASP A 70 18.54 4.90 2.92
C ASP A 70 17.32 4.47 3.76
N ILE A 71 16.55 3.52 3.23
CA ILE A 71 15.35 2.97 3.88
C ILE A 71 15.72 2.28 5.20
N GLU A 72 16.96 1.82 5.34
CA GLU A 72 17.50 1.15 6.53
C GLU A 72 17.95 2.13 7.63
N ASN A 73 18.21 3.40 7.29
CA ASN A 73 18.69 4.44 8.20
C ASN A 73 17.70 5.60 8.35
N VAL A 74 16.39 5.33 8.28
CA VAL A 74 15.39 6.29 8.77
C VAL A 74 15.45 6.32 10.31
N GLU A 75 16.60 6.74 10.84
CA GLU A 75 16.72 7.35 12.15
C GLU A 75 16.00 8.71 12.08
N PRO A 76 15.27 9.10 13.13
CA PRO A 76 14.39 10.26 13.12
C PRO A 76 15.20 11.55 13.27
N GLU A 77 16.00 11.93 12.27
CA GLU A 77 16.66 13.24 12.22
C GLU A 77 15.62 14.37 12.14
N GLU A 78 14.47 14.12 11.51
CA GLU A 78 13.23 14.83 11.84
C GLU A 78 12.53 14.08 12.96
N THR A 79 12.30 14.73 14.10
CA THR A 79 11.74 14.02 15.24
C THR A 79 10.42 13.41 14.82
N LYS A 80 10.15 12.15 15.18
CA LYS A 80 8.87 11.44 14.97
C LYS A 80 7.64 12.32 15.26
N ARG A 81 7.78 13.38 16.06
CA ARG A 81 6.77 14.41 16.34
C ARG A 81 6.51 15.36 15.16
N ASP A 82 7.52 15.86 14.47
CA ASP A 82 7.40 16.87 13.41
C ASP A 82 6.74 16.26 12.15
N LEU A 83 7.19 15.07 11.75
CA LEU A 83 6.53 14.26 10.71
C LEU A 83 5.05 13.98 11.03
N ILE A 84 4.74 13.70 12.30
CA ILE A 84 3.36 13.49 12.74
C ILE A 84 2.56 14.81 12.76
N ILE A 85 3.18 15.97 13.00
CA ILE A 85 2.48 17.26 12.99
C ILE A 85 2.04 17.63 11.57
N GLU A 86 2.91 17.49 10.57
CA GLU A 86 2.53 17.73 9.17
C GLU A 86 1.49 16.72 8.69
N ALA A 87 1.69 15.43 8.99
CA ALA A 87 0.72 14.36 8.69
C ALA A 87 -0.67 14.59 9.31
N ARG A 88 -0.73 15.23 10.50
CA ARG A 88 -1.98 15.54 11.19
C ARG A 88 -2.82 16.61 10.50
N ALA A 89 -2.26 17.43 9.61
CA ALA A 89 -3.02 18.48 8.94
C ALA A 89 -4.22 17.91 8.16
N HIS A 90 -4.06 16.72 7.59
CA HIS A 90 -5.13 16.03 6.86
C HIS A 90 -5.67 14.79 7.59
N ALA A 91 -4.95 14.22 8.56
CA ALA A 91 -5.45 13.07 9.30
C ALA A 91 -6.66 13.42 10.18
N THR A 92 -7.73 12.63 10.08
CA THR A 92 -8.93 12.79 10.91
C THR A 92 -9.05 11.67 11.96
N HIS A 93 -9.97 10.74 11.76
CA HIS A 93 -10.18 9.60 12.63
C HIS A 93 -9.40 8.38 12.14
N HIS A 94 -9.23 7.41 13.02
CA HIS A 94 -8.60 6.14 12.71
C HIS A 94 -9.42 5.01 13.28
N PHE A 95 -9.32 3.84 12.63
CA PHE A 95 -9.81 2.61 13.20
C PHE A 95 -8.67 1.62 13.32
N CYS A 96 -8.51 1.08 14.52
CA CYS A 96 -7.63 -0.05 14.75
C CYS A 96 -8.47 -1.31 14.71
N ARG A 97 -8.00 -2.33 13.98
CA ARG A 97 -8.71 -3.61 13.86
C ARG A 97 -10.12 -3.50 13.25
N ALA A 98 -10.34 -2.52 12.37
CA ALA A 98 -11.58 -2.42 11.61
C ALA A 98 -11.49 -3.18 10.29
N GLY A 99 -12.52 -3.97 10.02
CA GLY A 99 -12.71 -4.70 8.77
C GLY A 99 -12.83 -6.22 8.95
N LYS A 100 -13.64 -6.85 8.10
CA LYS A 100 -13.64 -8.31 7.87
C LYS A 100 -12.67 -8.67 6.74
N ILE A 101 -11.56 -7.94 6.61
CA ILE A 101 -10.47 -8.31 5.69
C ILE A 101 -9.70 -9.43 6.39
N GLY A 102 -9.96 -10.68 5.98
CA GLY A 102 -9.44 -11.89 6.63
C GLY A 102 -10.47 -12.52 7.57
N HIS A 103 -11.10 -13.59 7.11
CA HIS A 103 -11.94 -14.43 7.96
C HIS A 103 -11.04 -15.30 8.86
N TRP A 104 -11.33 -15.33 10.15
CA TRP A 104 -10.71 -16.16 11.21
C TRP A 104 -9.30 -15.74 11.67
N GLY A 105 -9.23 -14.61 12.38
CA GLY A 105 -8.03 -14.18 13.12
C GLY A 105 -7.02 -13.40 12.28
N GLY A 106 -6.67 -12.20 12.74
CA GLY A 106 -5.44 -11.50 12.33
C GLY A 106 -5.48 -10.80 10.96
N GLY A 107 -5.95 -9.55 10.93
CA GLY A 107 -5.53 -8.56 9.92
C GLY A 107 -4.18 -7.92 10.25
N GLU A 108 -3.44 -8.52 11.19
CA GLU A 108 -2.23 -8.00 11.79
C GLU A 108 -1.01 -8.35 10.95
N ALA A 109 -0.38 -7.33 10.36
CA ALA A 109 0.89 -7.46 9.68
C ALA A 109 2.05 -7.17 10.65
N SER A 110 3.24 -7.68 10.32
CA SER A 110 4.48 -7.28 10.99
C SER A 110 4.65 -5.76 10.86
N ARG A 111 4.82 -5.09 12.01
CA ARG A 111 5.02 -3.64 12.06
C ARG A 111 6.30 -3.21 11.36
N ASP A 112 7.36 -4.00 11.47
CA ASP A 112 8.65 -3.69 10.86
C ASP A 112 8.59 -3.82 9.33
N GLN A 113 7.84 -4.79 8.80
CA GLN A 113 7.58 -4.89 7.36
C GLN A 113 6.80 -3.68 6.87
N ILE A 114 5.72 -3.28 7.54
CA ILE A 114 4.97 -2.06 7.18
C ILE A 114 5.86 -0.81 7.23
N ALA A 115 6.77 -0.70 8.21
CA ALA A 115 7.70 0.42 8.29
C ALA A 115 8.66 0.48 7.07
N ARG A 116 9.17 -0.67 6.62
CA ARG A 116 9.96 -0.77 5.38
C ARG A 116 9.14 -0.32 4.17
N GLU A 117 7.88 -0.75 4.07
CA GLU A 117 6.97 -0.37 2.99
C GLU A 117 6.67 1.15 2.97
N ILE A 118 6.52 1.77 4.15
CA ILE A 118 6.45 3.24 4.28
C ILE A 118 7.71 3.90 3.72
N GLY A 119 8.89 3.31 3.96
CA GLY A 119 10.16 3.79 3.42
C GLY A 119 10.21 3.80 1.89
N TYR A 120 9.73 2.73 1.23
CA TYR A 120 9.57 2.73 -0.22
C TYR A 120 8.67 3.88 -0.69
N LEU A 121 7.51 4.07 -0.06
CA LEU A 121 6.61 5.15 -0.43
C LEU A 121 7.21 6.55 -0.22
N ARG A 122 8.02 6.74 0.83
CA ARG A 122 8.77 8.00 1.07
C ARG A 122 9.83 8.24 0.01
N SER A 123 10.53 7.20 -0.43
CA SER A 123 11.60 7.32 -1.42
C SER A 123 11.12 7.72 -2.82
N ILE A 124 9.82 7.55 -3.11
CA ILE A 124 9.20 8.12 -4.32
C ILE A 124 9.24 9.66 -4.29
N GLY A 125 9.37 10.24 -3.09
CA GLY A 125 9.60 11.66 -2.85
C GLY A 125 8.34 12.51 -3.05
N GLY A 126 8.54 13.77 -3.41
CA GLY A 126 7.46 14.75 -3.59
C GLY A 126 6.55 14.53 -4.81
N ARG A 127 6.61 13.38 -5.46
CA ARG A 127 5.75 13.03 -6.61
C ARG A 127 4.31 12.84 -6.17
N THR A 128 3.39 13.00 -7.12
CA THR A 128 1.95 12.82 -6.90
C THR A 128 1.57 11.37 -7.14
N CYS A 129 1.03 10.73 -6.12
CA CYS A 129 0.38 9.43 -6.18
C CYS A 129 -1.10 9.63 -6.55
N GLY A 130 -1.65 8.81 -7.46
CA GLY A 130 -3.01 8.93 -7.97
C GLY A 130 -3.84 7.64 -7.85
N VAL A 131 -5.14 7.80 -7.59
CA VAL A 131 -6.12 6.71 -7.50
C VAL A 131 -7.47 7.14 -8.08
N ASN A 132 -8.14 6.22 -8.77
CA ASN A 132 -9.42 6.47 -9.40
C ASN A 132 -10.56 6.66 -8.37
N ALA A 133 -11.66 7.26 -8.83
CA ALA A 133 -12.88 7.40 -8.05
C ALA A 133 -13.35 6.05 -7.50
N ARG A 134 -13.85 6.03 -6.25
CA ARG A 134 -14.51 4.86 -5.63
C ARG A 134 -13.69 3.57 -5.72
N SER A 135 -12.38 3.67 -5.52
CA SER A 135 -11.49 2.54 -5.69
C SER A 135 -10.37 2.49 -4.67
N CYS A 136 -9.81 1.30 -4.50
CA CYS A 136 -8.61 1.09 -3.72
C CYS A 136 -7.48 0.56 -4.59
N VAL A 137 -6.27 1.08 -4.37
CA VAL A 137 -5.02 0.59 -4.97
C VAL A 137 -4.09 0.08 -3.88
N ARG A 138 -3.37 -0.99 -4.20
CA ARG A 138 -2.26 -1.47 -3.39
C ARG A 138 -1.08 -0.54 -3.60
N ILE A 139 -0.62 0.10 -2.53
CA ILE A 139 0.58 0.95 -2.58
C ILE A 139 1.83 0.07 -2.55
N SER A 140 1.91 -0.86 -1.60
CA SER A 140 3.10 -1.70 -1.35
C SER A 140 2.66 -3.04 -0.79
N CYS A 141 3.45 -4.09 -1.05
CA CYS A 141 3.26 -5.38 -0.38
C CYS A 141 4.53 -6.22 -0.36
N SER A 142 4.96 -6.61 0.83
CA SER A 142 6.06 -7.55 1.03
C SER A 142 5.85 -8.39 2.28
N ASN A 143 6.29 -9.66 2.26
CA ASN A 143 6.25 -10.57 3.42
C ASN A 143 4.88 -10.63 4.14
N ASN A 144 3.80 -10.72 3.36
CA ASN A 144 2.41 -10.67 3.83
C ASN A 144 1.97 -9.34 4.49
N ALA A 145 2.71 -8.25 4.34
CA ALA A 145 2.38 -6.94 4.90
C ALA A 145 2.06 -5.96 3.77
N GLY A 146 0.86 -5.38 3.76
CA GLY A 146 0.39 -4.51 2.70
C GLY A 146 -0.04 -3.12 3.17
N ILE A 147 0.21 -2.14 2.31
CA ILE A 147 -0.33 -0.78 2.43
C ILE A 147 -1.30 -0.56 1.27
N TRP A 148 -2.50 -0.10 1.60
CA TRP A 148 -3.57 0.20 0.64
C TRP A 148 -4.00 1.65 0.76
N TRP A 149 -4.37 2.25 -0.37
CA TRP A 149 -5.02 3.56 -0.42
C TRP A 149 -6.37 3.44 -1.08
N CYS A 150 -7.41 3.86 -0.38
CA CYS A 150 -8.79 3.84 -0.84
C CYS A 150 -9.31 5.27 -0.98
N ASN A 151 -9.97 5.54 -2.11
CA ASN A 151 -10.56 6.82 -2.45
C ASN A 151 -12.08 6.73 -2.41
N ASP A 152 -12.67 7.43 -1.43
CA ASP A 152 -14.12 7.48 -1.23
C ASP A 152 -14.75 8.66 -1.98
N ASN A 153 -14.01 9.36 -2.83
CA ASN A 153 -14.55 10.40 -3.70
C ASN A 153 -15.18 9.80 -4.97
N ASN A 154 -16.09 10.57 -5.56
CA ASN A 154 -16.65 10.29 -6.89
C ASN A 154 -15.74 10.76 -8.05
N HIS A 155 -14.51 11.17 -7.75
CA HIS A 155 -13.52 11.65 -8.73
C HIS A 155 -12.14 11.08 -8.41
N HIS A 156 -11.24 11.11 -9.39
CA HIS A 156 -9.82 10.77 -9.20
C HIS A 156 -9.18 11.72 -8.19
N VAL A 157 -8.35 11.18 -7.31
CA VAL A 157 -7.61 11.96 -6.32
C VAL A 157 -6.12 11.76 -6.54
N GLY A 158 -5.38 12.87 -6.47
CA GLY A 158 -3.92 12.89 -6.46
C GLY A 158 -3.39 13.52 -5.17
N GLU A 159 -2.55 12.81 -4.44
CA GLU A 159 -1.90 13.27 -3.20
C GLU A 159 -0.38 13.14 -3.34
N LYS A 160 0.41 13.87 -2.54
CA LYS A 160 1.85 13.57 -2.50
C LYS A 160 2.04 12.17 -1.95
N CYS A 161 2.92 11.37 -2.55
CA CYS A 161 3.22 10.03 -2.06
C CYS A 161 3.71 10.07 -0.59
N ASN A 162 4.44 11.12 -0.20
CA ASN A 162 4.84 11.37 1.18
C ASN A 162 3.66 11.58 2.14
N ASP A 163 2.55 12.20 1.69
CA ASP A 163 1.36 12.40 2.53
C ASP A 163 0.65 11.06 2.78
N LEU A 164 0.66 10.14 1.80
CA LEU A 164 0.17 8.78 1.98
C LEU A 164 1.06 7.98 2.95
N ALA A 165 2.39 8.12 2.85
CA ALA A 165 3.34 7.52 3.79
C ALA A 165 3.13 8.03 5.23
N ASN A 166 2.82 9.31 5.36
CA ASN A 166 2.47 9.96 6.60
C ASN A 166 1.17 9.38 7.21
N LEU A 167 0.12 9.18 6.42
CA LEU A 167 -1.11 8.53 6.89
C LEU A 167 -0.88 7.07 7.32
N ALA A 168 -0.08 6.30 6.55
CA ALA A 168 0.33 4.95 6.93
C ALA A 168 1.09 4.94 8.27
N GLN A 169 2.02 5.88 8.46
CA GLN A 169 2.79 6.02 9.69
C GLN A 169 1.92 6.35 10.90
N ILE A 170 0.87 7.17 10.74
CA ILE A 170 -0.10 7.43 11.80
C ILE A 170 -0.89 6.15 12.11
N ALA A 171 -1.33 5.39 11.10
CA ALA A 171 -2.01 4.12 11.32
C ALA A 171 -1.14 3.14 12.13
N VAL A 172 0.16 3.04 11.82
CA VAL A 172 1.13 2.28 12.62
C VAL A 172 1.19 2.79 14.05
N TYR A 173 1.45 4.09 14.23
CA TYR A 173 1.59 4.67 15.57
C TYR A 173 0.34 4.51 16.45
N LYS A 174 -0.86 4.59 15.85
CA LYS A 174 -2.13 4.49 16.58
C LYS A 174 -2.57 3.05 16.82
N CYS A 175 -2.23 2.13 15.94
CA CYS A 175 -2.81 0.78 15.91
C CYS A 175 -1.81 -0.35 16.10
N GLU A 176 -0.52 -0.05 16.27
CA GLU A 176 0.46 -1.06 16.65
C GLU A 176 0.20 -1.61 18.06
N ARG A 177 0.49 -2.89 18.25
CA ARG A 177 0.58 -3.49 19.57
C ARG A 177 1.68 -4.53 19.61
N HIS A 178 2.17 -4.78 20.83
CA HIS A 178 3.07 -5.86 21.09
C HIS A 178 2.31 -7.16 21.34
N VAL A 179 2.70 -8.23 20.66
CA VAL A 179 2.12 -9.58 20.82
C VAL A 179 3.19 -10.49 21.35
N LYS A 180 2.95 -11.01 22.56
CA LYS A 180 3.80 -12.02 23.17
C LYS A 180 2.97 -13.24 23.53
N ALA A 181 3.26 -14.37 22.90
CA ALA A 181 2.65 -15.64 23.24
C ALA A 181 3.67 -16.77 23.12
N THR A 182 3.62 -17.72 24.04
CA THR A 182 4.45 -18.94 23.97
C THR A 182 3.95 -19.92 22.91
N CYS A 183 2.70 -19.75 22.49
CA CYS A 183 2.04 -20.58 21.49
C CYS A 183 1.01 -19.77 20.70
N TRP A 184 1.28 -19.56 19.42
CA TRP A 184 0.40 -18.89 18.47
C TRP A 184 0.13 -19.81 17.28
N PHE A 185 -1.15 -20.07 16.98
CA PHE A 185 -1.59 -20.79 15.79
C PHE A 185 -1.92 -19.78 14.69
N GLY A 186 -1.38 -19.96 13.49
CA GLY A 186 -1.51 -18.98 12.40
C GLY A 186 -0.53 -17.82 12.54
N HIS A 187 0.77 -18.13 12.51
CA HIS A 187 1.83 -17.13 12.57
C HIS A 187 1.73 -16.19 11.36
N PRO A 188 1.97 -14.88 11.50
CA PRO A 188 1.87 -13.93 10.38
C PRO A 188 2.78 -14.27 9.19
N VAL A 189 3.84 -15.03 9.45
CA VAL A 189 4.76 -15.57 8.42
C VAL A 189 4.36 -16.99 7.95
N CYS A 190 3.55 -17.75 8.69
CA CYS A 190 3.13 -19.11 8.31
C CYS A 190 1.78 -19.54 8.93
N TYR A 191 0.79 -19.79 8.07
CA TYR A 191 -0.55 -20.17 8.50
C TYR A 191 -0.70 -21.65 8.92
N ASP A 192 0.24 -22.53 8.55
CA ASP A 192 0.17 -24.00 8.77
C ASP A 192 1.37 -24.58 9.57
N CYS A 193 2.14 -23.73 10.24
CA CYS A 193 3.38 -24.15 10.91
C CYS A 193 3.21 -24.65 12.35
N GLY A 194 1.97 -24.96 12.75
CA GLY A 194 1.63 -25.34 14.13
C GLY A 194 1.83 -24.20 15.13
N CYS A 195 1.96 -24.56 16.40
CA CYS A 195 2.21 -23.63 17.50
C CYS A 195 3.63 -23.06 17.43
N ARG A 196 3.77 -21.73 17.33
CA ARG A 196 5.06 -21.04 17.45
C ARG A 196 5.02 -19.95 18.52
N PRO A 197 6.10 -19.75 19.29
CA PRO A 197 6.21 -18.56 20.12
C PRO A 197 6.33 -17.31 19.23
N ILE A 198 5.76 -16.22 19.71
CA ILE A 198 5.77 -14.90 19.08
C ILE A 198 6.12 -13.86 20.15
N ASP A 199 6.96 -12.90 19.77
CA ASP A 199 7.33 -11.73 20.59
C ASP A 199 7.65 -10.60 19.60
N GLU A 200 6.60 -10.01 19.03
CA GLU A 200 6.75 -9.05 17.93
C GLU A 200 5.71 -7.93 17.98
N TRP A 201 6.03 -6.83 17.30
CA TRP A 201 5.09 -5.75 17.07
C TRP A 201 4.28 -6.02 15.80
N VAL A 202 2.97 -5.94 15.94
CA VAL A 202 2.04 -6.08 14.82
C VAL A 202 1.16 -4.86 14.70
N VAL A 203 0.66 -4.62 13.49
CA VAL A 203 -0.22 -3.49 13.19
C VAL A 203 -1.39 -3.93 12.32
N TRP A 204 -2.57 -3.40 12.64
CA TRP A 204 -3.73 -3.41 11.76
C TRP A 204 -4.54 -2.14 11.98
N GLY A 205 -4.51 -1.24 11.01
CA GLY A 205 -5.10 0.08 11.16
C GLY A 205 -5.54 0.71 9.85
N GLN A 206 -6.47 1.63 9.97
CA GLN A 206 -6.97 2.48 8.91
C GLN A 206 -6.93 3.93 9.39
N GLN A 207 -6.26 4.80 8.64
CA GLN A 207 -6.19 6.23 8.90
C GLN A 207 -6.94 7.01 7.82
N PHE A 208 -7.94 7.80 8.22
CA PHE A 208 -8.73 8.62 7.31
C PHE A 208 -8.12 10.01 7.14
N SER A 209 -8.33 10.57 5.95
CA SER A 209 -8.00 11.94 5.58
C SER A 209 -9.25 12.81 5.58
N SER A 210 -9.10 14.12 5.83
CA SER A 210 -10.13 15.13 5.63
C SER A 210 -10.53 15.30 4.16
N LEU A 211 -9.73 14.74 3.25
CA LEU A 211 -9.94 14.74 1.81
C LEU A 211 -10.74 13.52 1.30
N ASN A 212 -11.44 12.82 2.21
CA ASN A 212 -12.36 11.73 1.87
C ASN A 212 -11.67 10.54 1.15
N HIS A 213 -10.49 10.18 1.65
CA HIS A 213 -9.75 8.97 1.31
C HIS A 213 -9.08 8.44 2.58
N ASN A 214 -8.54 7.22 2.54
CA ASN A 214 -7.90 6.62 3.70
C ASN A 214 -6.77 5.67 3.30
N VAL A 215 -5.83 5.48 4.22
CA VAL A 215 -4.76 4.49 4.08
C VAL A 215 -5.01 3.35 5.07
N ILE A 216 -4.84 2.12 4.60
CA ILE A 216 -5.00 0.89 5.39
C ILE A 216 -3.65 0.18 5.45
N VAL A 217 -3.24 -0.21 6.66
CA VAL A 217 -2.10 -1.10 6.90
C VAL A 217 -2.63 -2.40 7.49
N THR A 218 -2.37 -3.51 6.80
CA THR A 218 -2.93 -4.82 7.18
C THR A 218 -2.13 -5.95 6.55
N VAL A 219 -2.45 -7.19 6.94
CA VAL A 219 -1.92 -8.37 6.27
C VAL A 219 -2.45 -8.42 4.84
N ASP A 220 -1.59 -8.68 3.87
CA ASP A 220 -1.98 -8.79 2.47
C ASP A 220 -1.08 -9.80 1.76
N LYS A 221 -1.68 -10.67 0.94
CA LYS A 221 -0.89 -11.67 0.21
C LYS A 221 -0.32 -11.04 -1.06
N CYS A 222 1.00 -11.10 -1.12
CA CYS A 222 1.88 -10.96 -2.27
C CYS A 222 2.71 -12.26 -2.33
#